data_AF-A0A2E0PRE2-F1
#
_entry.id   AF-A0A2E0PRE2-F1
#
_cell.length_a   1.000
_cell.length_b   1.000
_cell.length_c   1.000
_cell.angle_alpha   90.00
_cell.angle_beta   90.00
_cell.angle_gamma   90.00
#
_symmetry.space_group_name_H-M   'P 1'
#
loop_
_entity.id
_entity.type
_entity.pdbx_description
1 polymer ?
#
loop_
_entity_poly.entity_id
_entity_poly.type
_entity_poly.pdbx_seq_one_letter_code
_entity_poly.pdbx_strand_id
1 'polypeptide(L)' 'MGLGRALVFGSLGAVPGLILAVIGWVISGGSEEWGAEMYLVCYIPFFGCIVAGMIIGWREDIRGVED' A
#
# COMPACT_ATOMS: atom_id res chain seq x y z
N MET A 1 -10.98 -8.20 10.85
CA MET A 1 -11.21 -8.53 9.42
C MET A 1 -10.21 -9.60 9.08
N GLY A 2 -10.63 -10.82 8.75
CA GLY A 2 -9.68 -11.92 8.52
C GLY A 2 -8.63 -11.58 7.46
N LEU A 3 -7.41 -12.08 7.66
CA LEU A 3 -6.20 -11.84 6.84
C LEU A 3 -6.48 -11.93 5.33
N GLY A 4 -7.28 -12.91 4.90
CA GLY A 4 -7.65 -13.09 3.49
C GLY A 4 -8.42 -11.92 2.89
N ARG A 5 -9.32 -11.28 3.65
CA ARG A 5 -10.06 -10.09 3.19
C ARG A 5 -9.13 -8.88 3.14
N ALA A 6 -8.23 -8.72 4.11
CA ALA A 6 -7.24 -7.64 4.12
C ALA A 6 -6.30 -7.72 2.90
N LEU A 7 -5.85 -8.93 2.55
CA LEU A 7 -5.03 -9.16 1.35
C LEU A 7 -5.79 -8.80 0.06
N VAL A 8 -7.04 -9.24 -0.09
CA VAL A 8 -7.84 -8.96 -1.29
C VAL A 8 -8.15 -7.47 -1.45
N PHE A 9 -8.61 -6.80 -0.39
CA PHE A 9 -8.90 -5.37 -0.47
C PHE A 9 -7.65 -4.51 -0.56
N GLY A 10 -6.55 -4.90 0.08
CA GLY A 10 -5.26 -4.25 -0.06
C GLY A 10 -4.73 -4.34 -1.50
N SER A 11 -4.78 -5.53 -2.11
CA SER A 11 -4.33 -5.71 -3.49
C SER A 11 -5.25 -5.08 -4.54
N LEU A 12 -6.57 -5.03 -4.31
CA LEU A 12 -7.47 -4.26 -5.19
C LEU A 12 -7.30 -2.75 -5.01
N GLY A 13 -7.11 -2.28 -3.77
CA GLY A 13 -6.79 -0.88 -3.46
C GLY A 13 -5.41 -0.45 -3.98
N ALA A 14 -4.56 -1.42 -4.33
CA ALA A 14 -3.28 -1.15 -4.91
C ALA A 14 -3.39 -0.51 -6.32
N VAL A 15 -4.35 -0.98 -7.11
CA VAL A 15 -4.54 -0.51 -8.49
C VAL A 15 -4.70 1.01 -8.60
N PRO A 16 -5.61 1.68 -7.85
CA PRO A 16 -5.74 3.14 -7.94
C PRO A 16 -4.49 3.89 -7.45
N GLY A 17 -3.78 3.39 -6.43
CA GLY A 17 -2.57 4.09 -5.95
C GLY A 17 -1.38 3.96 -6.91
N LEU A 18 -1.25 2.85 -7.64
CA LEU A 18 -0.28 2.74 -8.74
C LEU A 18 -0.59 3.72 -9.87
N ILE A 19 -1.87 3.89 -10.22
CA ILE A 19 -2.30 4.87 -11.22
C ILE A 19 -1.91 6.29 -10.79
N LEU A 20 -2.18 6.66 -9.53
CA LEU A 20 -1.81 7.97 -9.00
C LEU A 20 -0.29 8.19 -8.98
N ALA A 21 0.49 7.15 -8.68
CA ALA A 21 1.95 7.23 -8.71
C ALA A 21 2.47 7.50 -10.13
N VAL A 22 1.92 6.82 -11.15
CA VAL A 22 2.27 7.07 -12.56
C VAL A 22 1.87 8.48 -12.99
N ILE A 23 0.68 8.95 -12.60
CA ILE A 23 0.24 10.34 -12.88
C ILE A 23 1.21 11.34 -12.25
N GLY A 24 1.59 11.15 -10.99
CA GLY A 24 2.58 12.00 -10.32
C GLY A 24 3.92 12.01 -11.05
N TRP A 25 4.40 10.84 -11.46
CA TRP A 25 5.65 10.70 -12.22
C TRP A 25 5.61 11.47 -13.56
N VAL A 26 4.50 11.37 -14.31
CA VAL A 26 4.31 12.11 -15.56
C VAL A 26 4.32 13.62 -15.31
N ILE A 27 3.62 14.10 -14.28
CA ILE A 27 3.56 15.54 -13.93
C ILE A 27 4.92 16.07 -13.50
N SER A 28 5.73 15.27 -12.80
CA SER A 28 7.08 15.64 -12.38
C SER A 28 8.10 15.69 -13.52
N GLY A 29 7.69 15.40 -14.77
CA GLY A 29 8.54 15.48 -15.94
C GLY A 29 9.20 14.17 -16.36
N GLY A 30 8.81 13.04 -15.75
CA GLY A 30 9.20 11.68 -16.13
C GLY A 30 10.72 11.46 -16.18
N SER A 31 11.33 11.10 -15.06
CA SER A 31 12.78 10.83 -15.02
C SER A 31 13.14 9.67 -15.96
N GLU A 32 14.20 9.83 -16.74
CA GLU A 32 14.71 8.81 -17.68
C GLU A 32 15.17 7.53 -16.98
N GLU A 33 15.60 7.64 -15.71
CA GLU A 33 15.94 6.52 -14.84
C GLU A 33 15.01 6.46 -13.63
N TRP A 34 14.47 5.27 -13.36
CA TRP A 34 13.71 5.00 -12.14
C TRP A 34 14.67 4.81 -10.97
N GLY A 35 15.14 5.93 -10.42
CA GLY A 35 16.10 5.94 -9.31
C GLY A 35 15.52 5.42 -7.99
N ALA A 36 16.40 5.04 -7.06
CA ALA A 36 16.03 4.51 -5.74
C ALA A 36 15.12 5.46 -4.94
N GLU A 37 15.24 6.77 -5.16
CA GLU A 37 14.43 7.80 -4.49
C GLU A 37 12.95 7.72 -4.90
N MET A 38 12.68 7.48 -6.18
CA MET A 38 11.32 7.22 -6.66
C MET A 38 10.77 5.90 -6.12
N TYR A 39 11.62 4.89 -5.93
CA TYR A 39 11.18 3.65 -5.29
C TYR A 39 10.67 3.91 -3.87
N LEU A 40 11.40 4.71 -3.08
CA LEU A 40 10.97 5.05 -1.72
C LEU A 40 9.65 5.82 -1.73
N VAL A 41 9.54 6.86 -2.56
CA VAL A 41 8.35 7.73 -2.56
C VAL A 41 7.12 7.05 -3.13
N CYS A 42 7.26 6.18 -4.13
CA CYS A 42 6.11 5.53 -4.79
C CYS A 42 5.64 4.27 -4.04
N TYR A 43 6.57 3.50 -3.47
CA TYR A 43 6.24 2.20 -2.90
C TYR A 43 6.09 2.22 -1.38
N ILE A 44 6.85 3.06 -0.64
CA ILE A 44 6.75 3.08 0.83
C ILE A 44 5.39 3.55 1.34
N PRO A 45 4.84 4.70 0.92
CA PRO A 45 3.55 5.14 1.45
C PRO A 45 2.45 4.14 1.14
N PHE A 46 2.53 3.56 -0.06
CA PHE A 46 1.51 2.67 -0.59
C PHE A 46 1.54 1.28 0.07
N PHE A 47 2.69 0.59 0.03
CA PHE A 47 2.82 -0.70 0.71
C PHE A 47 2.84 -0.54 2.23
N GLY A 48 3.34 0.59 2.73
CA GLY A 48 3.29 0.94 4.15
C GLY A 48 1.86 1.03 4.68
N CYS A 49 0.94 1.67 3.96
CA CYS A 49 -0.48 1.70 4.32
C CYS A 49 -1.13 0.31 4.30
N ILE A 50 -0.79 -0.55 3.32
CA ILE A 50 -1.29 -1.93 3.27
C ILE A 50 -0.77 -2.75 4.46
N VAL A 51 0.54 -2.67 4.75
CA VAL A 51 1.17 -3.37 5.88
C VAL A 51 0.59 -2.87 7.20
N ALA A 52 0.41 -1.55 7.37
CA ALA A 52 -0.21 -0.97 8.55
C ALA A 52 -1.65 -1.46 8.73
N GLY A 53 -2.45 -1.50 7.65
CA GLY A 53 -3.80 -2.04 7.66
C GLY A 53 -3.85 -3.54 8.02
N MET A 54 -2.89 -4.33 7.51
CA MET A 54 -2.74 -5.73 7.90
C MET A 54 -2.38 -5.89 9.37
N ILE A 55 -1.44 -5.10 9.90
CA ILE A 55 -1.03 -5.17 11.31
C ILE A 55 -2.18 -4.77 12.23
N ILE A 56 -2.90 -3.69 11.91
CA ILE A 56 -4.07 -3.25 12.68
C ILE A 56 -5.15 -4.33 12.63
N GLY A 57 -5.48 -4.83 11.44
CA GLY A 57 -6.47 -5.88 11.26
C GLY A 57 -6.12 -7.18 11.99
N TRP A 58 -4.84 -7.56 12.02
CA TRP A 58 -4.38 -8.75 12.73
C TRP A 58 -4.39 -8.57 14.25
N ARG A 59 -4.04 -7.37 14.76
CA ARG A 59 -4.16 -7.05 16.19
C ARG A 59 -5.60 -7.05 16.68
N GLU A 60 -6.54 -6.60 15.85
CA GLU A 60 -7.98 -6.63 16.15
C GLU A 60 -8.49 -8.07 16.18
N ASP A 61 -8.04 -8.92 15.25
CA ASP A 61 -8.38 -10.35 15.22
C ASP A 61 -7.85 -11.09 16.46
N ILE A 62 -6.62 -10.81 16.89
CA ILE A 62 -6.04 -11.37 18.13
C ILE A 62 -6.84 -10.90 19.36
N ARG A 63 -7.20 -9.62 19.43
CA ARG A 63 -7.96 -9.08 20.57
C ARG A 63 -9.39 -9.61 20.65
N GLY A 64 -10.06 -9.85 19.52
CA GLY A 64 -11.40 -10.43 19.48
C GLY A 64 -11.48 -11.93 19.79
N VAL A 65 -10.34 -12.61 20.01
CA VAL A 65 -10.26 -13.99 20.50
C VAL A 65 -10.19 -14.06 22.04
N GLU A 66 -9.92 -12.93 22.71
CA GLU A 66 -9.86 -12.82 24.18
C GLU A 66 -11.21 -12.50 24.84
N ASP A 67 -12.29 -12.34 24.06
CA ASP A 67 -13.67 -12.05 24.53
C ASP A 67 -14.59 -13.29 24.53
#